data_AF-A0AA41YCK3-F1
#
_entry.id   AF-A0AA41YCK3-F1
#
_cell.length_a   1.000
_cell.length_b   1.000
_cell.length_c   1.000
_cell.angle_alpha   90.00
_cell.angle_beta   90.00
_cell.angle_gamma   90.00
#
_symmetry.space_group_name_H-M   'P 1'
#
loop_
_entity.id
_entity.type
_entity.pdbx_description
1 polymer ?
#
loop_
_entity_poly.entity_id
_entity_poly.type
_entity_poly.pdbx_seq_one_letter_code
_entity_poly.pdbx_strand_id
1 'polypeptide(L)'
;MRKFFRNIVLLFNLAAGFALLIVYLSAYVSPEKFWMPAIIGLAYPYILFINLLFILYWLFGTSKYALVSLAFILLGFNHLQNYFSFSAKKTEEPGLVVVSYNIKQFEGKPDLSKSETANAILDLVRSKEPDIVCFQEMAFMHRRGFDGFKKEFSLKGFPKYSHPAKRGGPVTFSAFPIINTAEIHFEESGNMFIYTDVVAGQDTLRIFNCHLQSYQFSPKDISTLDSLSLNDQEKNMKGARLFGGKLKRGFIQRAKQAEILRSEIDQSPYPVIVCGDFNDTPISYTYKLVRNKLKDAFVESGAGIGNTYLGRLPSFRIDYILHSDLFDGYNFAIDKVDYSDHYPVSCKLVRKTAKKEE
;
A
#
# COMPACT_ATOMS: atom_id res chain seq x y z
N MET A 1 39.85 -28.06 4.93
CA MET A 1 39.14 -27.16 3.99
C MET A 1 37.61 -27.30 4.01
N ARG A 2 37.02 -28.49 3.80
CA ARG A 2 35.54 -28.67 3.77
C ARG A 2 34.80 -28.20 5.03
N LYS A 3 35.32 -28.48 6.24
CA LYS A 3 34.73 -28.02 7.51
C LYS A 3 34.80 -26.49 7.68
N PHE A 4 35.90 -25.88 7.26
CA PHE A 4 36.09 -24.44 7.31
C PHE A 4 35.12 -23.70 6.38
N PHE A 5 35.04 -24.13 5.11
CA PHE A 5 34.09 -23.59 4.15
C PHE A 5 32.64 -23.71 4.63
N ARG A 6 32.26 -24.89 5.14
CA ARG A 6 30.93 -25.12 5.73
C ARG A 6 30.61 -24.15 6.86
N ASN A 7 31.56 -23.89 7.75
CA ASN A 7 31.37 -22.96 8.87
C ASN A 7 31.22 -21.51 8.38
N ILE A 8 31.93 -21.12 7.32
CA ILE A 8 31.75 -19.81 6.68
C ILE A 8 30.35 -19.68 6.09
N VAL A 9 29.89 -20.67 5.33
CA VAL A 9 28.53 -20.62 4.74
C VAL A 9 27.47 -20.59 5.85
N LEU A 10 27.68 -21.31 6.95
CA LEU A 10 26.79 -21.26 8.11
C LEU A 10 26.78 -19.88 8.78
N LEU A 11 27.93 -19.22 8.87
CA LEU A 11 28.03 -17.85 9.39
C LEU A 11 27.21 -16.88 8.51
N PHE A 12 27.34 -16.96 7.18
CA PHE A 12 26.53 -16.15 6.27
C PHE A 12 25.03 -16.48 6.35
N ASN A 13 24.67 -17.75 6.54
CA ASN A 13 23.29 -18.13 6.76
C ASN A 13 22.73 -17.51 8.05
N LEU A 14 23.48 -17.59 9.16
CA LEU A 14 23.10 -16.93 10.41
C LEU A 14 22.96 -15.42 10.22
N ALA A 15 23.90 -14.78 9.53
CA ALA A 15 23.83 -13.34 9.23
C ALA A 15 22.58 -12.98 8.42
N ALA A 16 22.21 -13.79 7.42
CA ALA A 16 20.99 -13.60 6.65
C ALA A 16 19.72 -13.80 7.49
N GLY A 17 19.73 -14.75 8.43
CA GLY A 17 18.65 -14.94 9.40
C GLY A 17 18.49 -13.75 10.37
N PHE A 18 19.60 -13.24 10.91
CA PHE A 18 19.59 -12.04 11.75
C PHE A 18 19.17 -10.78 10.98
N ALA A 19 19.58 -10.64 9.72
CA ALA A 19 19.09 -9.57 8.86
C ALA A 19 17.56 -9.62 8.73
N LEU A 20 16.97 -10.81 8.63
CA LEU A 20 15.52 -11.00 8.60
C LEU A 20 14.84 -10.57 9.90
N LEU A 21 15.47 -10.78 11.07
CA LEU A 21 14.96 -10.23 12.33
C LEU A 21 14.96 -8.70 12.37
N ILE A 22 16.03 -8.07 11.86
CA ILE A 22 16.10 -6.60 11.77
C ILE A 22 15.00 -6.07 10.86
N VAL A 23 14.73 -6.77 9.76
CA VAL A 23 13.59 -6.48 8.89
C VAL A 23 12.27 -6.56 9.67
N TYR A 24 12.03 -7.58 10.48
CA TYR A 24 10.79 -7.66 11.26
C TYR A 24 10.61 -6.48 12.22
N LEU A 25 11.69 -5.91 12.76
CA LEU A 25 11.63 -4.70 13.58
C LEU A 25 11.04 -3.49 12.84
N SER A 26 11.06 -3.44 11.51
CA SER A 26 10.48 -2.33 10.73
C SER A 26 8.98 -2.18 10.94
N ALA A 27 8.29 -3.25 11.32
CA ALA A 27 6.86 -3.23 11.62
C ALA A 27 6.53 -2.72 13.03
N TYR A 28 7.51 -2.72 13.96
CA TYR A 28 7.28 -2.46 15.39
C TYR A 28 7.95 -1.18 15.89
N VAL A 29 9.05 -0.76 15.25
CA VAL A 29 9.80 0.42 15.65
C VAL A 29 9.33 1.62 14.84
N SER A 30 8.73 2.61 15.50
CA SER A 30 8.37 3.88 14.86
C SER A 30 9.60 4.53 14.24
N PRO A 31 9.55 4.90 12.95
CA PRO A 31 10.64 5.62 12.29
C PRO A 31 11.00 6.95 12.96
N GLU A 32 10.08 7.55 13.72
CA GLU A 32 10.36 8.77 14.50
C GLU A 32 11.39 8.53 15.58
N LYS A 33 11.35 7.35 16.22
CA LYS A 33 12.30 6.96 17.26
C LYS A 33 13.59 6.43 16.64
N PHE A 34 13.46 5.54 15.65
CA PHE A 34 14.60 4.95 14.96
C PHE A 34 14.20 4.48 13.56
N TRP A 35 14.65 5.22 12.54
CA TRP A 35 14.24 5.04 11.14
C TRP A 35 14.99 3.93 10.38
N MET A 36 16.17 3.51 10.84
CA MET A 36 17.02 2.55 10.11
C MET A 36 16.32 1.22 9.80
N PRO A 37 15.53 0.61 10.72
CA PRO A 37 14.77 -0.61 10.41
C PRO A 37 13.82 -0.41 9.24
N ALA A 38 13.21 0.77 9.07
CA ALA A 38 12.30 1.05 7.96
C ALA A 38 13.00 0.99 6.59
N ILE A 39 14.24 1.49 6.48
CA ILE A 39 15.04 1.31 5.25
C ILE A 39 15.32 -0.17 4.99
N ILE A 40 15.74 -0.91 6.02
CA ILE A 40 16.08 -2.33 5.89
C ILE A 40 14.83 -3.14 5.53
N GLY A 41 13.65 -2.74 6.03
CA GLY A 41 12.35 -3.33 5.71
C GLY A 41 12.02 -3.30 4.21
N LEU A 42 12.47 -2.28 3.46
CA LEU A 42 12.32 -2.25 1.99
C LEU A 42 13.03 -3.42 1.30
N ALA A 43 14.09 -3.96 1.92
CA ALA A 43 14.83 -5.10 1.40
C ALA A 43 14.23 -6.47 1.77
N TYR A 44 13.07 -6.50 2.44
CA TYR A 44 12.44 -7.75 2.91
C TYR A 44 12.35 -8.84 1.83
N PRO A 45 11.82 -8.60 0.61
CA PRO A 45 11.68 -9.67 -0.39
C PRO A 45 13.03 -10.28 -0.77
N TYR A 46 14.08 -9.46 -0.86
CA TYR A 46 15.42 -9.91 -1.21
C TYR A 46 16.10 -10.68 -0.07
N ILE A 47 15.98 -10.20 1.17
CA ILE A 47 16.54 -10.87 2.36
C ILE A 47 15.81 -12.21 2.59
N LEU A 48 14.49 -12.24 2.41
CA LEU A 48 13.72 -13.48 2.43
C LEU A 48 14.21 -14.45 1.34
N PHE A 49 14.38 -13.98 0.11
CA PHE A 49 14.87 -14.80 -0.99
C PHE A 49 16.26 -15.39 -0.71
N ILE A 50 17.19 -14.60 -0.16
CA ILE A 50 18.50 -15.10 0.28
C ILE A 50 18.36 -16.22 1.32
N ASN A 51 17.45 -16.07 2.28
CA ASN A 51 17.17 -17.13 3.27
C ASN A 51 16.60 -18.39 2.61
N LEU A 52 15.72 -18.26 1.61
CA LEU A 52 15.23 -19.40 0.81
C LEU A 52 16.37 -20.10 0.05
N LEU A 53 17.31 -19.34 -0.53
CA LEU A 53 18.49 -19.91 -1.18
C LEU A 53 19.37 -20.68 -0.19
N PHE A 54 19.52 -20.20 1.06
CA PHE A 54 20.23 -20.96 2.10
C PHE A 54 19.52 -22.27 2.44
N ILE A 55 18.18 -22.28 2.53
CA ILE A 55 17.41 -23.53 2.72
C ILE A 55 17.75 -24.50 1.59
N LEU A 56 17.57 -24.07 0.33
CA LEU A 56 17.85 -24.90 -0.84
C LEU A 56 19.29 -25.42 -0.86
N TYR A 57 20.27 -24.54 -0.59
CA TYR A 57 21.68 -24.91 -0.51
C TYR A 57 21.93 -26.02 0.53
N TRP A 58 21.37 -25.87 1.74
CA TRP A 58 21.63 -26.83 2.82
C TRP A 58 20.90 -28.16 2.62
N LEU A 59 19.80 -28.20 1.86
CA LEU A 59 19.10 -29.46 1.52
C LEU A 59 20.00 -30.44 0.74
N PHE A 60 20.91 -29.95 -0.11
CA PHE A 60 21.87 -30.77 -0.85
C PHE A 60 23.18 -31.06 -0.09
N GLY A 61 23.32 -30.52 1.14
CA GLY A 61 24.50 -30.67 1.97
C GLY A 61 24.15 -31.22 3.35
N THR A 62 24.41 -30.44 4.39
CA THR A 62 24.00 -30.77 5.76
C THR A 62 22.63 -30.19 6.06
N SER A 63 21.57 -30.95 5.73
CA SER A 63 20.15 -30.53 5.78
C SER A 63 19.71 -29.90 7.10
N LYS A 64 20.29 -30.31 8.24
CA LYS A 64 20.00 -29.69 9.54
C LYS A 64 20.25 -28.17 9.61
N TYR A 65 21.14 -27.62 8.79
CA TYR A 65 21.38 -26.17 8.76
C TYR A 65 20.34 -25.39 7.93
N ALA A 66 19.52 -26.08 7.13
CA ALA A 66 18.35 -25.48 6.51
C ALA A 66 17.33 -25.02 7.57
N LEU A 67 17.30 -25.69 8.72
CA LEU A 67 16.44 -25.32 9.86
C LEU A 67 16.73 -23.93 10.41
N VAL A 68 17.95 -23.40 10.22
CA VAL A 68 18.31 -22.05 10.68
C VAL A 68 17.46 -21.00 9.96
N SER A 69 17.56 -20.92 8.63
CA SER A 69 16.79 -19.95 7.84
C SER A 69 15.29 -20.23 7.94
N LEU A 70 14.89 -21.51 7.98
CA LEU A 70 13.49 -21.89 8.16
C LEU A 70 12.94 -21.36 9.49
N ALA A 71 13.68 -21.51 10.60
CA ALA A 71 13.25 -20.97 11.89
C ALA A 71 13.06 -19.45 11.85
N PHE A 72 14.00 -18.70 11.26
CA PHE A 72 13.86 -17.25 11.10
C PHE A 72 12.65 -16.86 10.24
N ILE A 73 12.38 -17.58 9.14
CA ILE A 73 11.19 -17.33 8.30
C ILE A 73 9.91 -17.63 9.08
N LEU A 74 9.85 -18.73 9.82
CA LEU A 74 8.68 -19.11 10.61
C LEU A 74 8.37 -18.10 11.72
N LEU A 75 9.39 -17.52 12.36
CA LEU A 75 9.22 -16.46 13.36
C LEU A 75 8.48 -15.23 12.81
N GLY A 76 8.68 -14.90 11.53
CA GLY A 76 7.97 -13.81 10.87
C GLY A 76 6.99 -14.25 9.80
N PHE A 77 6.39 -15.43 9.94
CA PHE A 77 5.45 -15.98 8.95
C PHE A 77 4.28 -15.04 8.65
N ASN A 78 3.79 -14.31 9.66
CA ASN A 78 2.74 -13.30 9.49
C ASN A 78 3.14 -12.19 8.50
N HIS A 79 4.42 -11.83 8.42
CA HIS A 79 4.89 -10.84 7.46
C HIS A 79 4.89 -11.38 6.03
N LEU A 80 5.18 -12.68 5.86
CA LEU A 80 5.14 -13.34 4.55
C LEU A 80 3.73 -13.29 3.96
N GLN A 81 2.72 -13.60 4.78
CA GLN A 81 1.31 -13.58 4.36
C GLN A 81 0.82 -12.18 3.93
N ASN A 82 1.47 -11.11 4.41
CA ASN A 82 1.15 -9.75 3.99
C ASN A 82 1.69 -9.41 2.58
N TYR A 83 2.73 -10.11 2.12
CA TYR A 83 3.30 -9.91 0.77
C TYR A 83 2.76 -10.91 -0.25
N PHE A 84 2.52 -12.14 0.20
CA PHE A 84 2.11 -13.23 -0.65
C PHE A 84 0.86 -13.90 -0.08
N SER A 85 -0.18 -14.01 -0.90
CA SER A 85 -1.44 -14.67 -0.52
C SER A 85 -1.70 -15.91 -1.39
N PHE A 86 -2.15 -16.99 -0.75
CA PHE A 86 -2.65 -18.20 -1.41
C PHE A 86 -4.19 -18.34 -1.29
N SER A 87 -4.85 -17.35 -0.70
CA SER A 87 -6.26 -17.47 -0.31
C SER A 87 -7.19 -17.54 -1.52
N ALA A 88 -7.00 -16.66 -2.51
CA ALA A 88 -7.77 -16.60 -3.75
C ALA A 88 -9.29 -16.77 -3.59
N LYS A 89 -9.85 -16.31 -2.45
CA LYS A 89 -11.25 -16.54 -2.11
C LYS A 89 -12.15 -15.84 -3.11
N LYS A 90 -13.09 -16.60 -3.68
CA LYS A 90 -14.08 -16.09 -4.62
C LYS A 90 -15.49 -16.24 -4.06
N THR A 91 -16.37 -15.31 -4.42
CA THR A 91 -17.80 -15.37 -4.13
C THR A 91 -18.61 -14.68 -5.22
N GLU A 92 -19.77 -15.28 -5.51
CA GLU A 92 -20.84 -14.68 -6.31
C GLU A 92 -21.91 -14.02 -5.43
N GLU A 93 -21.81 -14.15 -4.11
CA GLU A 93 -22.75 -13.52 -3.19
C GLU A 93 -22.79 -11.99 -3.39
N PRO A 94 -23.96 -11.36 -3.19
CA PRO A 94 -24.05 -9.91 -3.15
C PRO A 94 -23.18 -9.33 -2.05
N GLY A 95 -22.48 -8.24 -2.34
CA GLY A 95 -21.59 -7.60 -1.40
C GLY A 95 -21.15 -6.23 -1.90
N LEU A 96 -20.51 -5.47 -1.02
CA LEU A 96 -20.03 -4.13 -1.29
C LEU A 96 -18.75 -4.19 -2.13
N VAL A 97 -18.77 -3.64 -3.35
CA VAL A 97 -17.58 -3.55 -4.20
C VAL A 97 -16.83 -2.26 -3.93
N VAL A 98 -15.59 -2.38 -3.43
CA VAL A 98 -14.70 -1.27 -3.11
C VAL A 98 -13.54 -1.25 -4.09
N VAL A 99 -13.25 -0.08 -4.67
CA VAL A 99 -12.11 0.17 -5.56
C VAL A 99 -11.25 1.28 -4.98
N SER A 100 -9.93 1.10 -4.97
CA SER A 100 -8.96 2.15 -4.64
C SER A 100 -7.94 2.29 -5.75
N TYR A 101 -7.63 3.53 -6.14
CA TYR A 101 -6.70 3.77 -7.22
C TYR A 101 -6.02 5.15 -7.14
N ASN A 102 -4.69 5.16 -7.03
CA ASN A 102 -3.89 6.36 -7.29
C ASN A 102 -3.81 6.58 -8.81
N ILE A 103 -4.50 7.60 -9.28
CA ILE A 103 -4.67 7.88 -10.71
C ILE A 103 -3.61 8.84 -11.27
N LYS A 104 -2.65 9.28 -10.44
CA LYS A 104 -1.55 10.18 -10.83
C LYS A 104 -2.02 11.35 -11.70
N GLN A 105 -3.05 12.06 -11.23
CA GLN A 105 -3.62 13.21 -11.92
C GLN A 105 -4.11 12.96 -13.36
N PHE A 106 -4.35 11.70 -13.75
CA PHE A 106 -4.61 11.26 -15.12
C PHE A 106 -3.47 11.55 -16.12
N GLU A 107 -2.23 11.71 -15.65
CA GLU A 107 -1.08 12.01 -16.52
C GLU A 107 -0.87 10.92 -17.58
N GLY A 108 -1.08 9.66 -17.21
CA GLY A 108 -1.01 8.53 -18.14
C GLY A 108 0.37 8.32 -18.74
N LYS A 109 0.40 7.69 -19.91
CA LYS A 109 1.62 7.51 -20.70
C LYS A 109 1.87 8.69 -21.63
N PRO A 110 3.12 8.90 -22.10
CA PRO A 110 3.45 9.97 -23.05
C PRO A 110 2.65 9.95 -24.36
N ASP A 111 2.12 8.78 -24.76
CA ASP A 111 1.36 8.55 -25.99
C ASP A 111 -0.16 8.69 -25.83
N LEU A 112 -0.67 8.82 -24.60
CA LEU A 112 -2.08 9.08 -24.33
C LEU A 112 -2.27 10.52 -23.87
N SER A 113 -3.29 11.19 -24.41
CA SER A 113 -3.72 12.44 -23.81
C SER A 113 -4.26 12.19 -22.40
N LYS A 114 -4.24 13.25 -21.58
CA LYS A 114 -4.86 13.25 -20.25
C LYS A 114 -6.34 12.81 -20.30
N SER A 115 -7.05 13.18 -21.36
CA SER A 115 -8.47 12.85 -21.52
C SER A 115 -8.69 11.38 -21.86
N GLU A 116 -7.88 10.81 -22.76
CA GLU A 116 -7.91 9.39 -23.09
C GLU A 116 -7.58 8.52 -21.88
N THR A 117 -6.55 8.91 -21.11
CA THR A 117 -6.18 8.24 -19.86
C THR A 117 -7.33 8.29 -18.86
N ALA A 118 -7.93 9.46 -18.65
CA ALA A 118 -9.07 9.61 -17.75
C ALA A 118 -10.27 8.75 -18.17
N ASN A 119 -10.61 8.72 -19.45
CA ASN A 119 -11.71 7.88 -19.95
C ASN A 119 -11.41 6.39 -19.75
N ALA A 120 -10.19 5.93 -20.05
CA ALA A 120 -9.78 4.55 -19.84
C ALA A 120 -9.85 4.14 -18.36
N ILE A 121 -9.43 5.02 -17.44
CA ILE A 121 -9.54 4.80 -16.00
C ILE A 121 -11.01 4.74 -15.56
N LEU A 122 -11.84 5.69 -16.00
CA LEU A 122 -13.25 5.73 -15.63
C LEU A 122 -14.03 4.52 -16.18
N ASP A 123 -13.74 4.08 -17.40
CA ASP A 123 -14.36 2.92 -18.02
C ASP A 123 -13.96 1.62 -17.32
N LEU A 124 -12.67 1.47 -16.99
CA LEU A 124 -12.17 0.34 -16.20
C LEU A 124 -12.88 0.27 -14.85
N VAL A 125 -12.93 1.40 -14.12
CA VAL A 125 -13.58 1.44 -12.82
C VAL A 125 -15.08 1.15 -12.94
N ARG A 126 -15.75 1.69 -13.97
CA ARG A 126 -17.18 1.44 -14.21
C ARG A 126 -17.47 -0.04 -14.50
N SER A 127 -16.60 -0.72 -15.23
CA SER A 127 -16.76 -2.16 -15.55
C SER A 127 -16.74 -3.08 -14.33
N LYS A 128 -16.31 -2.56 -13.17
CA LYS A 128 -16.33 -3.29 -11.90
C LYS A 128 -17.65 -3.14 -11.13
N GLU A 129 -18.55 -2.28 -11.60
CA GLU A 129 -19.81 -1.94 -10.92
C GLU A 129 -19.59 -1.57 -9.44
N PRO A 130 -18.74 -0.58 -9.14
CA PRO A 130 -18.31 -0.30 -7.77
C PRO A 130 -19.36 0.44 -6.97
N ASP A 131 -19.48 0.06 -5.70
CA ASP A 131 -20.28 0.80 -4.73
C ASP A 131 -19.49 1.94 -4.10
N ILE A 132 -18.19 1.74 -3.85
CA ILE A 132 -17.27 2.74 -3.29
C ILE A 132 -16.03 2.84 -4.18
N VAL A 133 -15.63 4.06 -4.54
CA VAL A 133 -14.39 4.33 -5.27
C VAL A 133 -13.55 5.36 -4.51
N CYS A 134 -12.32 5.01 -4.18
CA CYS A 134 -11.33 5.86 -3.54
C CYS A 134 -10.25 6.24 -4.55
N PHE A 135 -10.31 7.44 -5.13
CA PHE A 135 -9.23 7.95 -5.97
C PHE A 135 -8.23 8.76 -5.14
N GLN A 136 -6.94 8.59 -5.43
CA GLN A 136 -5.85 9.44 -4.93
C GLN A 136 -5.23 10.25 -6.08
N GLU A 137 -4.57 11.35 -5.74
CA GLU A 137 -3.96 12.28 -6.71
C GLU A 137 -4.92 12.80 -7.80
N MET A 138 -6.18 13.02 -7.47
CA MET A 138 -7.04 13.78 -8.38
C MET A 138 -6.60 15.25 -8.39
N ALA A 139 -6.26 15.78 -9.55
CA ALA A 139 -5.96 17.20 -9.72
C ALA A 139 -7.15 17.92 -10.35
N PHE A 140 -7.59 19.01 -9.73
CA PHE A 140 -8.65 19.85 -10.27
C PHE A 140 -8.06 21.08 -10.93
N MET A 141 -8.48 21.36 -12.18
CA MET A 141 -8.09 22.57 -12.89
C MET A 141 -8.43 23.81 -12.04
N HIS A 142 -7.41 24.60 -11.71
CA HIS A 142 -7.37 25.63 -10.66
C HIS A 142 -8.48 26.69 -10.67
N ARG A 143 -9.27 26.79 -11.76
CA ARG A 143 -10.36 27.78 -11.91
C ARG A 143 -11.77 27.22 -11.81
N ARG A 144 -11.98 25.90 -11.92
CA ARG A 144 -13.32 25.29 -11.91
C ARG A 144 -13.48 24.14 -10.90
N GLY A 145 -12.41 23.72 -10.23
CA GLY A 145 -12.49 22.67 -9.22
C GLY A 145 -13.07 21.36 -9.77
N PHE A 146 -13.77 20.61 -8.92
CA PHE A 146 -14.48 19.38 -9.29
C PHE A 146 -15.60 19.61 -10.31
N ASP A 147 -16.23 20.79 -10.32
CA ASP A 147 -17.25 21.13 -11.32
C ASP A 147 -16.67 21.24 -12.73
N GLY A 148 -15.40 21.67 -12.84
CA GLY A 148 -14.65 21.59 -14.08
C GLY A 148 -14.45 20.16 -14.53
N PHE A 149 -14.01 19.30 -13.62
CA PHE A 149 -13.82 17.87 -13.86
C PHE A 149 -15.12 17.19 -14.33
N LYS A 150 -16.27 17.45 -13.69
CA LYS A 150 -17.59 16.92 -14.12
C LYS A 150 -18.03 17.38 -15.50
N LYS A 151 -17.62 18.58 -15.92
CA LYS A 151 -17.91 19.11 -17.25
C LYS A 151 -17.01 18.49 -18.31
N GLU A 152 -15.79 18.14 -17.94
CA GLU A 152 -14.78 17.57 -18.81
C GLU A 152 -14.93 16.05 -18.97
N PHE A 153 -15.33 15.35 -17.90
CA PHE A 153 -15.42 13.90 -17.85
C PHE A 153 -16.82 13.42 -17.45
N SER A 154 -17.34 12.44 -18.21
CA SER A 154 -18.65 11.85 -17.94
C SER A 154 -18.61 10.96 -16.70
N LEU A 155 -19.23 11.44 -15.63
CA LEU A 155 -19.50 10.65 -14.43
C LEU A 155 -20.83 9.89 -14.52
N LYS A 156 -21.36 9.66 -15.73
CA LYS A 156 -22.57 8.84 -15.89
C LYS A 156 -22.32 7.43 -15.38
N GLY A 157 -23.18 6.96 -14.47
CA GLY A 157 -23.03 5.68 -13.79
C GLY A 157 -22.02 5.70 -12.63
N PHE A 158 -21.33 6.83 -12.37
CA PHE A 158 -20.56 6.99 -11.16
C PHE A 158 -21.46 7.42 -10.00
N PRO A 159 -21.15 6.98 -8.78
CA PRO A 159 -21.94 7.33 -7.63
C PRO A 159 -21.84 8.79 -7.15
N LYS A 160 -22.58 9.15 -6.09
CA LYS A 160 -22.42 10.45 -5.40
C LYS A 160 -20.98 10.59 -4.93
N TYR A 161 -20.44 11.80 -4.88
CA TYR A 161 -19.04 12.02 -4.53
C TYR A 161 -18.88 12.95 -3.33
N SER A 162 -17.81 12.71 -2.58
CA SER A 162 -17.30 13.50 -1.48
C SER A 162 -15.95 14.05 -1.90
N HIS A 163 -15.90 15.35 -2.13
CA HIS A 163 -14.67 16.03 -2.46
C HIS A 163 -14.54 17.35 -1.70
N PRO A 164 -14.06 17.28 -0.46
CA PRO A 164 -13.89 18.48 0.34
C PRO A 164 -12.67 19.35 -0.10
N ALA A 165 -11.74 18.81 -0.89
CA ALA A 165 -10.42 19.44 -1.08
C ALA A 165 -10.44 20.52 -2.17
N LYS A 166 -10.08 21.76 -1.83
CA LYS A 166 -10.20 22.88 -2.80
C LYS A 166 -9.24 22.83 -3.99
N ARG A 167 -8.15 22.05 -3.94
CA ARG A 167 -7.03 22.13 -4.91
C ARG A 167 -6.63 20.80 -5.56
N GLY A 168 -7.20 19.68 -5.13
CA GLY A 168 -6.73 18.34 -5.51
C GLY A 168 -6.54 17.47 -4.29
N GLY A 169 -6.49 16.16 -4.48
CA GLY A 169 -6.29 15.18 -3.41
C GLY A 169 -7.22 13.97 -3.51
N PRO A 170 -7.39 13.24 -2.40
CA PRO A 170 -8.30 12.11 -2.34
C PRO A 170 -9.75 12.49 -2.65
N VAL A 171 -10.47 11.60 -3.33
CA VAL A 171 -11.92 11.71 -3.61
C VAL A 171 -12.59 10.37 -3.36
N THR A 172 -13.69 10.39 -2.63
CA THR A 172 -14.52 9.21 -2.40
C THR A 172 -15.82 9.30 -3.18
N PHE A 173 -16.10 8.32 -4.03
CA PHE A 173 -17.41 8.11 -4.66
C PHE A 173 -18.16 7.00 -3.92
N SER A 174 -19.46 7.14 -3.76
CA SER A 174 -20.34 6.22 -3.05
C SER A 174 -21.73 6.08 -3.68
N ALA A 175 -22.15 4.83 -3.94
CA ALA A 175 -23.50 4.46 -4.40
C ALA A 175 -24.56 4.74 -3.35
N PHE A 176 -24.13 4.90 -2.11
CA PHE A 176 -24.97 5.18 -0.95
C PHE A 176 -25.08 6.67 -0.67
N PRO A 177 -26.15 7.12 0.02
CA PRO A 177 -26.24 8.47 0.53
C PRO A 177 -25.03 8.83 1.41
N ILE A 178 -24.33 9.91 1.05
CA ILE A 178 -23.28 10.52 1.86
C ILE A 178 -23.95 11.45 2.87
N ILE A 179 -23.66 11.27 4.15
CA ILE A 179 -24.27 12.04 5.24
C ILE A 179 -23.28 12.94 5.99
N ASN A 180 -21.98 12.63 5.92
CA ASN A 180 -20.93 13.44 6.55
C ASN A 180 -19.58 13.21 5.85
N THR A 181 -18.72 14.23 5.88
CA THR A 181 -17.40 14.22 5.25
C THR A 181 -16.46 15.13 6.04
N ALA A 182 -15.19 14.75 6.19
CA ALA A 182 -14.16 15.67 6.64
C ALA A 182 -12.82 15.48 5.93
N GLU A 183 -11.98 16.52 6.03
CA GLU A 183 -10.59 16.53 5.58
C GLU A 183 -9.65 16.59 6.75
N ILE A 184 -8.62 15.76 6.68
CA ILE A 184 -7.54 15.80 7.65
C ILE A 184 -6.26 16.08 6.88
N HIS A 185 -5.77 17.30 7.06
CA HIS A 185 -4.49 17.74 6.54
C HIS A 185 -3.37 17.41 7.50
N PHE A 186 -2.23 17.03 6.95
CA PHE A 186 -1.01 16.84 7.71
C PHE A 186 -0.19 18.12 7.74
N GLU A 187 0.52 18.35 8.84
CA GLU A 187 1.46 19.46 8.93
C GLU A 187 2.57 19.30 7.88
N GLU A 188 2.91 20.41 7.21
CA GLU A 188 3.99 20.49 6.22
C GLU A 188 3.91 19.48 5.06
N SER A 189 2.71 19.00 4.73
CA SER A 189 2.52 18.04 3.63
C SER A 189 1.35 18.43 2.73
N GLY A 190 1.51 18.19 1.42
CA GLY A 190 0.41 18.24 0.46
C GLY A 190 -0.44 16.96 0.46
N ASN A 191 0.06 15.90 1.12
CA ASN A 191 -0.67 14.67 1.36
C ASN A 191 -1.74 14.87 2.44
N MET A 192 -2.81 14.07 2.37
CA MET A 192 -3.94 14.14 3.30
C MET A 192 -4.76 12.85 3.25
N PHE A 193 -5.73 12.74 4.14
CA PHE A 193 -6.82 11.79 3.98
C PHE A 193 -8.16 12.49 4.20
N ILE A 194 -9.20 11.87 3.67
CA ILE A 194 -10.59 12.24 3.94
C ILE A 194 -11.31 11.05 4.57
N TYR A 195 -12.33 11.34 5.36
CA TYR A 195 -13.34 10.33 5.65
C TYR A 195 -14.69 10.73 5.07
N THR A 196 -15.50 9.74 4.72
CA THR A 196 -16.86 9.92 4.19
C THR A 196 -17.77 8.91 4.86
N ASP A 197 -18.79 9.40 5.56
CA ASP A 197 -19.82 8.58 6.19
C ASP A 197 -20.96 8.35 5.21
N VAL A 198 -21.30 7.08 5.01
CA VAL A 198 -22.28 6.64 4.01
C VAL A 198 -23.32 5.71 4.63
N VAL A 199 -24.57 5.82 4.20
CA VAL A 199 -25.69 4.99 4.70
C VAL A 199 -25.87 3.75 3.83
N ALA A 200 -25.32 2.63 4.26
CA ALA A 200 -25.39 1.34 3.57
C ALA A 200 -26.51 0.46 4.18
N GLY A 201 -27.71 0.54 3.58
CA GLY A 201 -28.90 -0.12 4.11
C GLY A 201 -29.44 0.60 5.35
N GLN A 202 -29.50 -0.09 6.49
CA GLN A 202 -29.95 0.49 7.78
C GLN A 202 -28.77 0.93 8.68
N ASP A 203 -27.54 0.83 8.20
CA ASP A 203 -26.32 1.07 8.97
C ASP A 203 -25.45 2.15 8.31
N THR A 204 -24.51 2.71 9.07
CA THR A 204 -23.56 3.71 8.57
C THR A 204 -22.17 3.11 8.50
N LEU A 205 -21.44 3.38 7.41
CA LEU A 205 -20.04 3.03 7.25
C LEU A 205 -19.20 4.29 7.11
N ARG A 206 -18.01 4.30 7.70
CA ARG A 206 -17.02 5.36 7.49
C ARG A 206 -15.93 4.89 6.53
N ILE A 207 -15.80 5.59 5.40
CA ILE A 207 -14.79 5.31 4.38
C ILE A 207 -13.63 6.29 4.54
N PHE A 208 -12.46 5.80 4.92
CA PHE A 208 -11.21 6.56 4.92
C PHE A 208 -10.52 6.38 3.57
N ASN A 209 -10.28 7.47 2.86
CA ASN A 209 -9.46 7.50 1.64
C ASN A 209 -8.19 8.30 1.92
N CYS A 210 -7.06 7.61 2.00
CA CYS A 210 -5.77 8.20 2.36
C CYS A 210 -4.77 8.20 1.21
N HIS A 211 -3.94 9.24 1.17
CA HIS A 211 -2.71 9.26 0.40
C HIS A 211 -1.60 9.78 1.31
N LEU A 212 -0.78 8.87 1.86
CA LEU A 212 0.28 9.20 2.82
C LEU A 212 1.58 9.63 2.14
N GLN A 213 2.47 10.25 2.90
CA GLN A 213 3.72 10.86 2.46
C GLN A 213 4.58 9.92 1.60
N SER A 214 4.86 10.30 0.36
CA SER A 214 5.85 9.61 -0.48
C SER A 214 7.28 10.05 -0.12
N TYR A 215 8.30 9.43 -0.72
CA TYR A 215 9.70 9.87 -0.54
C TYR A 215 10.05 11.16 -1.31
N GLN A 216 9.14 11.65 -2.15
CA GLN A 216 9.31 12.88 -2.95
C GLN A 216 10.62 12.91 -3.75
N PHE A 217 10.96 11.79 -4.40
CA PHE A 217 12.09 11.76 -5.33
C PHE A 217 11.74 12.54 -6.59
N SER A 218 12.57 13.53 -6.92
CA SER A 218 12.50 14.21 -8.20
C SER A 218 13.17 13.35 -9.28
N PRO A 219 12.85 13.56 -10.58
CA PRO A 219 13.56 12.89 -11.66
C PRO A 219 15.08 13.04 -11.58
N LYS A 220 15.57 14.18 -11.07
CA LYS A 220 16.99 14.45 -10.85
C LYS A 220 17.59 13.59 -9.73
N ASP A 221 16.85 13.33 -8.66
CA ASP A 221 17.35 12.45 -7.58
C ASP A 221 17.51 11.02 -8.08
N ILE A 222 16.56 10.57 -8.90
CA ILE A 222 16.58 9.22 -9.48
C ILE A 222 17.72 9.09 -10.49
N SER A 223 17.89 10.06 -11.39
CA SER A 223 19.03 10.03 -12.33
C SER A 223 20.39 10.16 -11.64
N THR A 224 20.45 10.81 -10.47
CA THR A 224 21.67 10.85 -9.64
C THR A 224 22.02 9.46 -9.11
N LEU A 225 21.03 8.64 -8.73
CA LEU A 225 21.23 7.24 -8.37
C LEU A 225 21.63 6.37 -9.57
N ASP A 226 20.98 6.57 -10.72
CA ASP A 226 21.28 5.79 -11.93
C ASP A 226 22.70 6.08 -12.46
N SER A 227 23.25 7.25 -12.17
CA SER A 227 24.59 7.69 -12.59
C SER A 227 25.70 7.46 -11.54
N LEU A 228 25.42 6.65 -10.51
CA LEU A 228 26.45 6.18 -9.58
C LEU A 228 27.47 5.30 -10.32
N SER A 229 28.76 5.54 -10.10
CA SER A 229 29.83 4.81 -10.78
C SER A 229 30.96 4.46 -9.83
N LEU A 230 31.63 3.33 -10.04
CA LEU A 230 32.75 2.91 -9.16
C LEU A 230 33.91 3.91 -9.12
N ASN A 231 34.00 4.79 -10.13
CA ASN A 231 35.13 5.70 -10.33
C ASN A 231 34.93 7.08 -9.68
N ASP A 232 33.75 7.39 -9.15
CA ASP A 232 33.44 8.70 -8.56
C ASP A 232 32.83 8.54 -7.15
N GLN A 233 33.70 8.28 -6.18
CA GLN A 233 33.28 8.02 -4.80
C GLN A 233 32.62 9.24 -4.14
N GLU A 234 33.08 10.46 -4.45
CA GLU A 234 32.54 11.67 -3.84
C GLU A 234 31.10 11.93 -4.32
N LYS A 235 30.87 11.84 -5.64
CA LYS A 235 29.52 11.96 -6.21
C LYS A 235 28.61 10.86 -5.65
N ASN A 236 29.12 9.63 -5.52
CA ASN A 236 28.34 8.53 -4.97
C ASN A 236 27.90 8.77 -3.53
N MET A 237 28.83 9.21 -2.67
CA MET A 237 28.53 9.52 -1.27
C MET A 237 27.51 10.65 -1.14
N LYS A 238 27.63 11.72 -1.96
CA LYS A 238 26.66 12.82 -1.98
C LYS A 238 25.28 12.34 -2.42
N GLY A 239 25.20 11.55 -3.49
CA GLY A 239 23.95 10.95 -3.98
C GLY A 239 23.28 10.06 -2.93
N ALA A 240 24.05 9.14 -2.33
CA ALA A 240 23.56 8.24 -1.27
C ALA A 240 23.07 9.01 -0.03
N ARG A 241 23.78 10.06 0.38
CA ARG A 241 23.37 10.91 1.52
C ARG A 241 22.09 11.68 1.26
N LEU A 242 21.93 12.25 0.06
CA LEU A 242 20.70 12.95 -0.34
C LEU A 242 19.51 11.98 -0.39
N PHE A 243 19.71 10.81 -1.00
CA PHE A 243 18.69 9.77 -1.11
C PHE A 243 18.27 9.25 0.27
N GLY A 244 19.25 8.88 1.12
CA GLY A 244 19.01 8.46 2.50
C GLY A 244 18.33 9.54 3.34
N GLY A 245 18.66 10.81 3.13
CA GLY A 245 18.01 11.95 3.78
C GLY A 245 16.53 12.10 3.39
N LYS A 246 16.17 11.86 2.13
CA LYS A 246 14.77 11.84 1.67
C LYS A 246 14.01 10.64 2.21
N LEU A 247 14.59 9.45 2.16
CA LEU A 247 14.02 8.25 2.78
C LEU A 247 13.71 8.49 4.26
N LYS A 248 14.71 8.92 5.04
CA LYS A 248 14.56 9.22 6.48
C LYS A 248 13.40 10.19 6.73
N ARG A 249 13.35 11.32 6.01
CA ARG A 249 12.28 12.31 6.17
C ARG A 249 10.91 11.73 5.83
N GLY A 250 10.82 11.01 4.70
CA GLY A 250 9.58 10.35 4.28
C GLY A 250 9.08 9.36 5.31
N PHE A 251 9.95 8.49 5.85
CA PHE A 251 9.56 7.52 6.89
C PHE A 251 9.06 8.19 8.18
N ILE A 252 9.76 9.22 8.66
CA ILE A 252 9.39 9.95 9.88
C ILE A 252 8.05 10.66 9.70
N GLN A 253 7.87 11.40 8.60
CA GLN A 253 6.62 12.10 8.33
C GLN A 253 5.46 11.12 8.16
N ARG A 254 5.66 10.05 7.40
CA ARG A 254 4.64 9.03 7.18
C ARG A 254 4.21 8.33 8.48
N ALA A 255 5.14 8.07 9.40
CA ALA A 255 4.82 7.51 10.70
C ALA A 255 3.86 8.41 11.49
N LYS A 256 4.13 9.72 11.56
CA LYS A 256 3.22 10.71 12.18
C LYS A 256 1.85 10.72 11.53
N GLN A 257 1.82 10.69 10.20
CA GLN A 257 0.57 10.68 9.43
C GLN A 257 -0.25 9.41 9.70
N ALA A 258 0.42 8.26 9.82
CA ALA A 258 -0.20 6.99 10.18
C ALA A 258 -0.78 7.00 11.60
N GLU A 259 -0.11 7.66 12.54
CA GLU A 259 -0.61 7.86 13.92
C GLU A 259 -1.87 8.71 13.96
N ILE A 260 -1.91 9.82 13.20
CA ILE A 260 -3.11 10.65 13.05
C ILE A 260 -4.25 9.85 12.42
N LEU A 261 -3.97 9.14 11.31
CA LEU A 261 -4.97 8.30 10.64
C LEU A 261 -5.50 7.22 11.57
N ARG A 262 -4.63 6.51 12.30
CA ARG A 262 -5.04 5.48 13.26
C ARG A 262 -5.94 6.06 14.35
N SER A 263 -5.60 7.23 14.88
CA SER A 263 -6.41 7.93 15.88
C SER A 263 -7.82 8.24 15.37
N GLU A 264 -7.94 8.75 14.15
CA GLU A 264 -9.26 9.01 13.53
C GLU A 264 -10.06 7.74 13.27
N ILE A 265 -9.40 6.65 12.88
CA ILE A 265 -10.05 5.34 12.72
C ILE A 265 -10.57 4.82 14.07
N ASP A 266 -9.78 4.95 15.14
CA ASP A 266 -10.17 4.50 16.49
C ASP A 266 -11.32 5.33 17.08
N GLN A 267 -11.44 6.60 16.70
CA GLN A 267 -12.53 7.50 17.12
C GLN A 267 -13.82 7.32 16.30
N SER A 268 -13.78 6.54 15.22
CA SER A 268 -14.98 6.31 14.39
C SER A 268 -16.08 5.59 15.20
N PRO A 269 -17.30 6.14 15.27
CA PRO A 269 -18.44 5.45 15.90
C PRO A 269 -19.01 4.35 14.99
N TYR A 270 -18.56 4.27 13.74
CA TYR A 270 -19.06 3.38 12.70
C TYR A 270 -18.01 2.34 12.30
N PRO A 271 -18.41 1.15 11.79
CA PRO A 271 -17.52 0.27 11.06
C PRO A 271 -16.82 1.00 9.92
N VAL A 272 -15.53 0.69 9.72
CA VAL A 272 -14.65 1.42 8.81
C VAL A 272 -14.23 0.58 7.63
N ILE A 273 -14.00 1.27 6.50
CA ILE A 273 -13.21 0.78 5.38
C ILE A 273 -12.10 1.81 5.17
N VAL A 274 -10.85 1.37 5.17
CA VAL A 274 -9.66 2.22 4.98
C VAL A 274 -8.99 1.81 3.67
N CYS A 275 -9.09 2.67 2.67
CA CYS A 275 -8.57 2.48 1.33
C CYS A 275 -7.51 3.56 1.02
N GLY A 276 -6.53 3.21 0.19
CA GLY A 276 -5.68 4.20 -0.45
C GLY A 276 -4.20 3.83 -0.52
N ASP A 277 -3.42 4.81 -0.96
CA ASP A 277 -1.97 4.73 -1.11
C ASP A 277 -1.29 5.08 0.21
N PHE A 278 -0.78 4.07 0.90
CA PHE A 278 -0.05 4.26 2.15
C PHE A 278 1.41 4.65 1.89
N ASN A 279 1.86 4.56 0.64
CA ASN A 279 3.25 4.74 0.21
C ASN A 279 4.26 3.81 0.89
N ASP A 280 3.80 2.81 1.65
CA ASP A 280 4.61 1.95 2.51
C ASP A 280 4.29 0.46 2.35
N THR A 281 5.27 -0.37 2.65
CA THR A 281 5.23 -1.80 2.36
C THR A 281 4.47 -2.61 3.43
N PRO A 282 4.08 -3.87 3.16
CA PRO A 282 3.33 -4.69 4.11
C PRO A 282 4.09 -5.14 5.37
N ILE A 283 5.38 -4.78 5.49
CA ILE A 283 6.21 -4.99 6.70
C ILE A 283 6.58 -3.66 7.39
N SER A 284 5.91 -2.58 7.05
CA SER A 284 6.19 -1.26 7.64
C SER A 284 5.45 -0.99 8.95
N TYR A 285 5.98 -0.06 9.74
CA TYR A 285 5.31 0.51 10.91
C TYR A 285 3.96 1.13 10.51
N THR A 286 3.94 1.89 9.41
CA THR A 286 2.74 2.50 8.82
C THR A 286 1.63 1.46 8.61
N TYR A 287 1.92 0.39 7.86
CA TYR A 287 0.95 -0.67 7.59
C TYR A 287 0.51 -1.37 8.88
N LYS A 288 1.45 -1.74 9.75
CA LYS A 288 1.14 -2.45 10.99
C LYS A 288 0.24 -1.62 11.91
N LEU A 289 0.53 -0.33 12.04
CA LEU A 289 -0.20 0.62 12.87
C LEU A 289 -1.61 0.86 12.33
N VAL A 290 -1.75 1.20 11.04
CA VAL A 290 -3.06 1.50 10.45
C VAL A 290 -3.93 0.25 10.39
N ARG A 291 -3.37 -0.90 9.97
CA ARG A 291 -4.08 -2.18 9.97
C ARG A 291 -4.57 -2.56 11.35
N ASN A 292 -3.69 -2.62 12.35
CA ASN A 292 -4.04 -3.02 13.72
C ASN A 292 -5.03 -4.22 13.76
N LYS A 293 -6.27 -3.98 14.21
CA LYS A 293 -7.37 -4.97 14.31
C LYS A 293 -8.21 -5.11 13.03
N LEU A 294 -8.01 -4.25 12.03
CA LEU A 294 -8.65 -4.35 10.73
C LEU A 294 -8.09 -5.55 9.97
N LYS A 295 -8.94 -6.08 9.08
CA LYS A 295 -8.54 -7.10 8.11
C LYS A 295 -7.96 -6.45 6.86
N ASP A 296 -7.06 -7.14 6.18
CA ASP A 296 -6.52 -6.74 4.88
C ASP A 296 -7.13 -7.63 3.80
N ALA A 297 -7.85 -6.99 2.87
CA ALA A 297 -8.57 -7.68 1.80
C ALA A 297 -7.66 -8.52 0.89
N PHE A 298 -6.41 -8.09 0.66
CA PHE A 298 -5.42 -8.87 -0.10
C PHE A 298 -5.02 -10.14 0.65
N VAL A 299 -4.84 -10.05 1.97
CA VAL A 299 -4.50 -11.22 2.79
C VAL A 299 -5.67 -12.21 2.81
N GLU A 300 -6.91 -11.71 2.87
CA GLU A 300 -8.09 -12.57 2.92
C GLU A 300 -8.43 -13.26 1.59
N SER A 301 -8.26 -12.60 0.45
CA SER A 301 -8.74 -13.12 -0.83
C SER A 301 -7.84 -12.89 -2.04
N GLY A 302 -6.70 -12.22 -1.87
CA GLY A 302 -5.70 -12.04 -2.94
C GLY A 302 -5.01 -13.35 -3.33
N ALA A 303 -4.23 -13.28 -4.41
CA ALA A 303 -3.44 -14.39 -4.90
C ALA A 303 -2.08 -13.91 -5.42
N GLY A 304 -1.02 -14.65 -5.09
CA GLY A 304 0.33 -14.35 -5.56
C GLY A 304 0.98 -13.17 -4.84
N ILE A 305 1.85 -12.46 -5.54
CA ILE A 305 2.53 -11.24 -5.06
C ILE A 305 1.64 -10.03 -5.30
N GLY A 306 1.34 -9.27 -4.24
CA GLY A 306 0.37 -8.19 -4.29
C GLY A 306 0.91 -6.83 -4.74
N ASN A 307 1.93 -6.77 -5.58
CA ASN A 307 2.55 -5.49 -5.97
C ASN A 307 1.57 -4.56 -6.69
N THR A 308 1.56 -3.28 -6.32
CA THR A 308 0.68 -2.26 -6.88
C THR A 308 1.43 -1.10 -7.53
N TYR A 309 2.66 -0.80 -7.08
CA TYR A 309 3.47 0.28 -7.63
C TYR A 309 4.33 -0.15 -8.83
N LEU A 310 4.34 0.67 -9.88
CA LEU A 310 5.04 0.48 -11.16
C LEU A 310 6.05 1.57 -11.49
N GLY A 311 6.21 2.56 -10.63
CA GLY A 311 7.19 3.61 -10.87
C GLY A 311 8.63 3.13 -10.71
N ARG A 312 9.57 4.07 -10.62
CA ARG A 312 11.02 3.78 -10.76
C ARG A 312 11.69 3.11 -9.55
N LEU A 313 10.99 2.98 -8.42
CA LEU A 313 11.49 2.24 -7.26
C LEU A 313 11.12 0.75 -7.40
N PRO A 314 11.75 -0.16 -6.64
CA PRO A 314 11.30 -1.55 -6.62
C PRO A 314 9.79 -1.65 -6.43
N SER A 315 9.16 -2.49 -7.26
CA SER A 315 7.71 -2.66 -7.24
C SER A 315 7.29 -3.25 -5.89
N PHE A 316 6.44 -2.51 -5.18
CA PHE A 316 5.93 -2.88 -3.86
C PHE A 316 4.40 -2.86 -3.85
N ARG A 317 3.80 -3.57 -2.90
CA ARG A 317 2.40 -3.35 -2.50
C ARG A 317 2.36 -2.15 -1.57
N ILE A 318 1.74 -1.06 -2.02
CA ILE A 318 1.59 0.18 -1.22
C ILE A 318 0.15 0.71 -1.21
N ASP A 319 -0.73 0.10 -2.00
CA ASP A 319 -2.15 0.40 -2.05
C ASP A 319 -2.94 -0.69 -1.30
N TYR A 320 -3.84 -0.28 -0.41
CA TYR A 320 -4.51 -1.18 0.52
C TYR A 320 -6.03 -0.97 0.52
N ILE A 321 -6.75 -2.05 0.79
CA ILE A 321 -8.15 -2.03 1.23
C ILE A 321 -8.21 -2.80 2.55
N LEU A 322 -8.42 -2.06 3.63
CA LEU A 322 -8.58 -2.60 4.98
C LEU A 322 -10.03 -2.40 5.42
N HIS A 323 -10.55 -3.30 6.23
CA HIS A 323 -11.94 -3.20 6.70
C HIS A 323 -12.12 -3.73 8.12
N SER A 324 -13.18 -3.24 8.78
CA SER A 324 -13.66 -3.78 10.05
C SER A 324 -14.02 -5.27 9.92
N ASP A 325 -13.98 -5.96 11.05
CA ASP A 325 -14.32 -7.39 11.17
C ASP A 325 -15.82 -7.70 10.88
N LEU A 326 -16.61 -6.69 10.57
CA LEU A 326 -17.99 -6.80 10.09
C LEU A 326 -18.09 -7.50 8.72
N PHE A 327 -17.03 -7.46 7.93
CA PHE A 327 -16.99 -8.03 6.58
C PHE A 327 -15.96 -9.15 6.47
N ASP A 328 -16.18 -10.02 5.49
CA ASP A 328 -15.16 -10.87 4.90
C ASP A 328 -14.86 -10.40 3.47
N GLY A 329 -13.57 -10.31 3.14
CA GLY A 329 -13.11 -9.92 1.81
C GLY A 329 -13.07 -11.08 0.82
N TYR A 330 -13.55 -10.82 -0.39
CA TYR A 330 -13.56 -11.75 -1.52
C TYR A 330 -13.16 -11.05 -2.81
N ASN A 331 -12.82 -11.85 -3.82
CA ASN A 331 -12.58 -11.40 -5.19
C ASN A 331 -11.53 -10.28 -5.27
N PHE A 332 -10.55 -10.25 -4.37
CA PHE A 332 -9.52 -9.21 -4.41
C PHE A 332 -8.77 -9.28 -5.73
N ALA A 333 -8.71 -8.16 -6.43
CA ALA A 333 -8.06 -8.05 -7.72
C ALA A 333 -7.11 -6.85 -7.76
N ILE A 334 -5.99 -7.07 -8.44
CA ILE A 334 -5.04 -6.03 -8.86
C ILE A 334 -5.08 -6.05 -10.38
N ASP A 335 -5.71 -5.04 -10.99
CA ASP A 335 -5.81 -5.00 -12.45
C ASP A 335 -4.51 -4.46 -13.04
N LYS A 336 -3.82 -5.30 -13.80
CA LYS A 336 -2.51 -4.97 -14.36
C LYS A 336 -2.61 -4.09 -15.61
N VAL A 337 -3.09 -2.86 -15.41
CA VAL A 337 -3.24 -1.82 -16.44
C VAL A 337 -2.17 -0.75 -16.31
N ASP A 338 -1.84 -0.08 -17.41
CA ASP A 338 -0.76 0.90 -17.46
C ASP A 338 -1.31 2.30 -17.77
N TYR A 339 -2.26 2.73 -16.94
CA TYR A 339 -2.89 4.06 -17.02
C TYR A 339 -2.37 5.03 -15.95
N SER A 340 -1.65 4.50 -14.96
CA SER A 340 -1.01 5.19 -13.84
C SER A 340 0.26 4.42 -13.47
N ASP A 341 1.13 5.00 -12.65
CA ASP A 341 2.24 4.26 -12.03
C ASP A 341 1.80 3.41 -10.82
N HIS A 342 0.50 3.27 -10.62
CA HIS A 342 -0.12 2.32 -9.72
C HIS A 342 -1.09 1.41 -10.48
N TYR A 343 -1.28 0.19 -9.98
CA TYR A 343 -2.42 -0.65 -10.35
C TYR A 343 -3.61 -0.37 -9.44
N PRO A 344 -4.84 -0.28 -9.97
CA PRO A 344 -6.03 -0.24 -9.12
C PRO A 344 -6.17 -1.55 -8.36
N VAL A 345 -6.63 -1.43 -7.11
CA VAL A 345 -7.01 -2.56 -6.28
C VAL A 345 -8.52 -2.55 -6.05
N SER A 346 -9.13 -3.73 -6.07
CA SER A 346 -10.56 -3.87 -5.82
C SER A 346 -10.87 -5.10 -4.98
N CYS A 347 -11.97 -5.07 -4.23
CA CYS A 347 -12.44 -6.16 -3.41
C CYS A 347 -13.96 -6.12 -3.25
N LYS A 348 -14.59 -7.29 -3.17
CA LYS A 348 -15.98 -7.44 -2.74
C LYS A 348 -16.02 -7.79 -1.25
N LEU A 349 -16.65 -6.94 -0.45
CA LEU A 349 -16.84 -7.12 0.99
C LEU A 349 -18.25 -7.65 1.26
N VAL A 350 -18.33 -8.87 1.80
CA VAL A 350 -19.60 -9.49 2.18
C VAL A 350 -19.77 -9.34 3.69
N ARG A 351 -20.92 -8.78 4.12
CA ARG A 351 -21.21 -8.61 5.54
C ARG A 351 -21.40 -9.97 6.18
N LYS A 352 -20.71 -10.23 7.30
CA LYS A 352 -20.90 -11.47 8.05
C LYS A 352 -22.32 -11.52 8.60
N THR A 353 -23.03 -12.61 8.36
CA THR A 353 -24.24 -12.93 9.12
C THR A 353 -23.84 -13.12 10.58
N ALA A 354 -24.56 -12.46 11.50
CA ALA A 354 -24.34 -12.67 12.93
C ALA A 354 -24.39 -14.19 13.20
N LYS A 355 -23.30 -14.75 13.76
CA LYS A 355 -23.39 -16.08 14.34
C LYS A 355 -24.49 -15.99 15.39
N LYS A 356 -25.58 -16.75 15.21
CA LYS A 356 -26.44 -17.07 16.34
C LYS A 356 -25.52 -17.74 17.35
N GLU A 357 -25.25 -17.07 18.45
CA GLU A 357 -24.73 -17.75 19.64
C GLU A 357 -25.80 -18.79 19.98
N GLU A 358 -25.45 -20.08 19.81
CA GLU A 358 -26.25 -21.21 20.30
C GLU A 358 -26.16 -21.31 21.82
#